data_AF-A0AAE6BCB5-F1
#
_entry.id   AF-A0AAE6BCB5-F1
#
_cell.length_a   1.000
_cell.length_b   1.000
_cell.length_c   1.000
_cell.angle_alpha   90.00
_cell.angle_beta   90.00
_cell.angle_gamma   90.00
#
_symmetry.space_group_name_H-M   'P 1'
#
loop_
_entity.id
_entity.type
_entity.pdbx_description
1 polymer ?
#
loop_
_entity_poly.entity_id
_entity_poly.type
_entity_poly.pdbx_seq_one_letter_code
_entity_poly.pdbx_strand_id
1 'polypeptide(L)'
;MSFQPLLDAPLAVQFHVATVVPAAILGAFIFLRPKGTATHRLLGKIWLVLMVATSVSTFFIHELKVFYGFSPIHLLSIFTIYGCLQSVYFARRGDIRRHMRIMQSVYLGGIVIAGGFTFVPGRIMHEVVLGNGKAGLVAFSAGALVFAFLFLTILKQRRRTV
;
A
#
# COMPACT_ATOMS: atom_id res chain seq x y z
N MET A 1 -16.23 -0.40 -15.83
CA MET A 1 -15.76 0.30 -14.63
C MET A 1 -16.95 0.97 -13.98
N SER A 2 -17.25 0.64 -12.73
CA SER A 2 -18.30 1.24 -11.91
C SER A 2 -17.85 1.23 -10.46
N PHE A 3 -18.18 2.26 -9.68
CA PHE A 3 -17.89 2.28 -8.24
C PHE A 3 -18.91 1.51 -7.40
N GLN A 4 -19.99 1.04 -8.01
CA GLN A 4 -21.07 0.33 -7.31
C GLN A 4 -20.57 -0.84 -6.45
N PRO A 5 -19.65 -1.73 -6.93
CA PRO A 5 -19.14 -2.83 -6.11
C PRO A 5 -18.41 -2.36 -4.84
N LEU A 6 -17.81 -1.17 -4.85
CA LEU A 6 -17.16 -0.59 -3.67
C LEU A 6 -18.18 0.04 -2.72
N LEU A 7 -19.21 0.71 -3.26
CA LEU A 7 -20.26 1.35 -2.46
C LEU A 7 -21.12 0.30 -1.73
N ASP A 8 -21.31 -0.87 -2.33
CA ASP A 8 -22.03 -2.00 -1.73
C ASP A 8 -21.17 -2.82 -0.75
N ALA A 9 -19.86 -2.57 -0.70
CA ALA A 9 -18.95 -3.30 0.17
C ALA A 9 -19.13 -2.90 1.65
N PRO A 10 -18.76 -3.77 2.61
CA PRO A 10 -18.77 -3.43 4.03
C PRO A 10 -17.99 -2.14 4.33
N LEU A 11 -18.43 -1.39 5.35
CA LEU A 11 -17.79 -0.12 5.74
C LEU A 11 -16.28 -0.25 5.98
N ALA A 12 -15.82 -1.39 6.51
CA ALA A 12 -14.39 -1.65 6.71
C ALA A 12 -13.60 -1.64 5.38
N VAL A 13 -14.17 -2.18 4.30
CA VAL A 13 -13.57 -2.19 2.96
C VAL A 13 -13.55 -0.80 2.37
N GLN A 14 -14.65 -0.05 2.48
CA GLN A 14 -14.72 1.33 2.01
C GLN A 14 -13.69 2.21 2.72
N PHE A 15 -13.60 2.09 4.05
CA PHE A 15 -12.62 2.80 4.86
C PHE A 15 -11.19 2.41 4.46
N HIS A 16 -10.90 1.12 4.28
CA HIS A 16 -9.61 0.64 3.81
C HIS A 16 -9.21 1.27 2.47
N VAL A 17 -10.11 1.31 1.49
CA VAL A 17 -9.85 1.92 0.18
C VAL A 17 -9.63 3.42 0.32
N ALA A 18 -10.46 4.10 1.12
CA ALA A 18 -10.36 5.54 1.38
C ALA A 18 -9.03 5.94 2.04
N THR A 19 -8.39 5.07 2.81
CA THR A 19 -7.09 5.33 3.42
C THR A 19 -5.92 4.89 2.55
N VAL A 20 -6.00 3.72 1.90
CA VAL A 20 -4.88 3.14 1.15
C VAL A 20 -4.63 3.85 -0.18
N VAL A 21 -5.67 4.35 -0.86
CA VAL A 21 -5.50 5.05 -2.15
C VAL A 21 -4.71 6.35 -1.97
N PRO A 22 -5.05 7.25 -1.03
CA PRO A 22 -4.21 8.39 -0.70
C PRO A 22 -2.81 7.98 -0.23
N ALA A 23 -2.69 6.90 0.57
CA ALA A 23 -1.38 6.42 1.02
C ALA A 23 -0.48 5.97 -0.14
N ALA A 24 -1.05 5.33 -1.17
CA ALA A 24 -0.33 4.92 -2.36
C ALA A 24 0.22 6.12 -3.12
N ILE A 25 -0.65 7.10 -3.42
CA ILE A 25 -0.26 8.33 -4.14
C ILE A 25 0.79 9.11 -3.35
N LEU A 26 0.55 9.31 -2.05
CA LEU A 26 1.43 10.06 -1.19
C LEU A 26 2.79 9.38 -1.02
N GLY A 27 2.82 8.06 -0.86
CA GLY A 27 4.06 7.30 -0.75
C GLY A 27 4.88 7.37 -2.04
N ALA A 28 4.27 7.18 -3.21
CA ALA A 28 4.94 7.39 -4.49
C ALA A 28 5.57 8.78 -4.58
N PHE A 29 4.80 9.82 -4.23
CA PHE A 29 5.29 11.19 -4.21
C PHE A 29 6.49 11.36 -3.26
N ILE A 30 6.41 10.84 -2.03
CA ILE A 30 7.51 10.91 -1.05
C ILE A 30 8.79 10.24 -1.59
N PHE A 31 8.69 9.09 -2.25
CA PHE A 31 9.85 8.36 -2.79
C PHE A 31 10.53 9.06 -3.97
N LEU A 32 9.79 9.89 -4.71
CA LEU A 32 10.30 10.65 -5.84
C LEU A 32 10.90 12.01 -5.44
N ARG A 33 10.68 12.46 -4.21
CA ARG A 33 11.14 13.77 -3.72
C ARG A 33 12.43 13.68 -2.87
N PRO A 34 13.12 14.81 -2.65
CA PRO A 34 14.26 14.87 -1.73
C PRO A 34 13.88 14.42 -0.32
N LYS A 35 14.69 13.54 0.27
CA LYS A 35 14.47 12.97 1.61
C LYS A 35 15.04 13.90 2.68
N GLY A 36 14.53 13.80 3.90
CA GLY A 36 15.05 14.53 5.08
C GLY A 36 14.58 15.98 5.24
N THR A 37 13.90 16.56 4.25
CA THR A 37 13.30 17.91 4.29
C THR A 37 12.13 18.00 5.28
N ALA A 38 11.73 19.22 5.65
CA ALA A 38 10.54 19.44 6.48
C ALA A 38 9.28 18.85 5.81
N THR A 39 9.13 19.05 4.51
CA THR A 39 8.06 18.46 3.70
C THR A 39 8.08 16.93 3.75
N HIS A 40 9.25 16.31 3.57
CA HIS A 40 9.38 14.84 3.67
C HIS A 40 8.92 14.34 5.05
N ARG A 41 9.30 15.02 6.13
CA ARG A 41 8.90 14.62 7.50
C ARG A 41 7.40 14.78 7.72
N LEU A 42 6.79 15.86 7.24
CA LEU A 42 5.35 16.08 7.37
C LEU A 42 4.56 15.02 6.59
N LEU A 43 4.87 14.88 5.30
CA LEU A 43 4.19 13.91 4.43
C LEU A 43 4.42 12.47 4.91
N GLY A 44 5.62 12.15 5.41
CA GLY A 44 5.92 10.86 6.01
C GLY A 44 5.06 10.54 7.24
N LYS A 45 4.77 11.53 8.10
CA LYS A 45 3.85 11.34 9.24
C LYS A 45 2.42 11.07 8.78
N ILE A 46 1.92 11.84 7.81
CA ILE A 46 0.59 11.64 7.24
C ILE A 46 0.50 10.24 6.62
N TRP A 47 1.49 9.85 5.84
CA TRP A 47 1.58 8.52 5.24
C TRP A 47 1.57 7.41 6.30
N LEU A 48 2.33 7.54 7.39
CA LEU A 48 2.31 6.56 8.48
C LEU A 48 0.92 6.41 9.12
N VAL A 49 0.22 7.51 9.37
CA VAL A 49 -1.15 7.48 9.91
C VAL A 49 -2.09 6.75 8.95
N LEU A 50 -2.03 7.06 7.66
CA LEU A 50 -2.84 6.38 6.65
C LEU A 50 -2.53 4.88 6.57
N MET A 51 -1.25 4.49 6.63
CA MET A 51 -0.85 3.08 6.60
C MET A 51 -1.31 2.31 7.83
N VAL A 52 -1.25 2.92 9.02
CA VAL A 52 -1.76 2.32 10.25
C VAL A 52 -3.28 2.19 10.18
N ALA A 53 -4.01 3.24 9.78
CA ALA A 53 -5.46 3.19 9.63
C ALA A 53 -5.89 2.10 8.63
N THR A 54 -5.21 2.04 7.48
CA THR A 54 -5.39 0.99 6.46
C THR A 54 -5.14 -0.41 7.03
N SER A 55 -4.10 -0.59 7.82
CA SER A 55 -3.74 -1.89 8.39
C SER A 55 -4.61 -2.30 9.57
N VAL A 56 -5.23 -1.35 10.27
CA VAL A 56 -6.18 -1.66 11.33
C VAL A 56 -7.52 -2.09 10.71
N SER A 57 -7.96 -1.47 9.62
CA SER A 57 -9.23 -1.80 8.98
C SER A 57 -9.28 -3.23 8.41
N THR A 58 -8.13 -3.77 7.99
CA THR A 58 -8.04 -5.15 7.47
C THR A 58 -8.39 -6.22 8.49
N PHE A 59 -8.23 -5.97 9.79
CA PHE A 59 -8.67 -6.91 10.85
C PHE A 59 -10.18 -7.10 10.89
N PHE A 60 -10.94 -6.22 10.21
CA PHE A 60 -12.38 -6.34 10.05
C PHE A 60 -12.78 -6.91 8.68
N ILE A 61 -11.81 -7.23 7.81
CA ILE A 61 -12.02 -7.75 6.44
C ILE A 61 -11.69 -9.25 6.40
N HIS A 62 -12.72 -10.09 6.32
CA HIS A 62 -12.61 -11.55 6.48
C HIS A 62 -12.79 -12.35 5.18
N GLU A 63 -12.49 -11.77 4.02
CA GLU A 63 -12.78 -12.31 2.68
C GLU A 63 -12.19 -13.70 2.38
N LEU A 64 -11.00 -14.01 2.90
CA LEU A 64 -10.24 -15.19 2.45
C LEU A 64 -10.31 -16.42 3.37
N LYS A 65 -10.78 -16.29 4.62
CA LYS A 65 -10.90 -17.33 5.67
C LYS A 65 -10.01 -18.59 5.49
N VAL A 66 -8.72 -18.43 5.20
CA VAL A 66 -7.86 -19.54 4.73
C VAL A 66 -7.48 -20.47 5.88
N PHE A 67 -7.28 -19.93 7.09
CA PHE A 67 -6.91 -20.72 8.27
C PHE A 67 -7.57 -20.13 9.53
N TYR A 68 -8.58 -20.81 10.10
CA TYR A 68 -9.31 -20.38 11.30
C TYR A 68 -9.78 -18.90 11.27
N GLY A 69 -10.19 -18.40 10.11
CA GLY A 69 -10.65 -17.01 9.92
C GLY A 69 -9.53 -15.99 9.66
N PHE A 70 -8.25 -16.35 9.86
CA PHE A 70 -7.12 -15.52 9.48
C PHE A 70 -6.78 -15.66 7.99
N SER A 71 -6.45 -14.52 7.37
CA SER A 71 -5.97 -14.44 5.99
C SER A 71 -4.55 -13.86 5.94
N PRO A 72 -3.78 -14.08 4.86
CA PRO A 72 -2.45 -13.49 4.68
C PRO A 72 -2.42 -11.96 4.88
N ILE A 73 -3.56 -11.28 4.68
CA ILE A 73 -3.68 -9.83 4.86
C ILE A 73 -3.46 -9.43 6.33
N HIS A 74 -3.82 -10.28 7.29
CA HIS A 74 -3.67 -9.98 8.72
C HIS A 74 -2.19 -9.99 9.12
N LEU A 75 -1.43 -10.98 8.63
CA LEU A 75 0.02 -11.02 8.83
C LEU A 75 0.69 -9.81 8.21
N LEU A 76 0.28 -9.44 6.99
CA LEU A 76 0.78 -8.24 6.33
C LEU A 76 0.43 -6.96 7.11
N SER A 77 -0.72 -6.93 7.77
CA SER A 77 -1.17 -5.78 8.57
C SER A 77 -0.36 -5.63 9.84
N ILE A 78 -0.09 -6.74 10.55
CA ILE A 78 0.83 -6.77 11.69
C ILE A 78 2.23 -6.31 11.26
N PHE A 79 2.73 -6.84 10.14
CA PHE A 79 4.02 -6.45 9.58
C PHE A 79 4.08 -4.94 9.26
N THR A 80 3.04 -4.40 8.63
CA THR A 80 2.96 -2.97 8.29
C THR A 80 2.94 -2.10 9.54
N ILE A 81 2.12 -2.42 10.55
CA ILE A 81 2.04 -1.67 11.80
C ILE A 81 3.38 -1.71 12.52
N TYR A 82 3.98 -2.90 12.67
CA TYR A 82 5.29 -3.05 13.27
C TYR A 82 6.36 -2.27 12.52
N GLY A 83 6.37 -2.34 11.18
CA GLY A 83 7.26 -1.57 10.32
C GLY A 83 7.10 -0.06 10.51
N CYS A 84 5.88 0.44 10.63
CA CYS A 84 5.62 1.85 10.90
C CYS A 84 6.19 2.30 12.25
N LEU A 85 6.01 1.50 13.31
CA LEU A 85 6.57 1.82 14.62
C LEU A 85 8.11 1.81 14.60
N GLN A 86 8.71 0.78 13.99
CA GLN A 86 10.16 0.65 13.90
C GLN A 86 10.77 1.75 13.03
N SER A 87 10.13 2.16 11.94
CA SER A 87 10.66 3.22 11.08
C SER A 87 10.76 4.55 11.80
N VAL A 88 9.79 4.88 12.66
CA VAL A 88 9.81 6.07 13.51
C VAL A 88 10.92 5.97 14.54
N TYR A 89 11.06 4.82 15.19
CA TYR A 89 12.12 4.57 16.16
C TYR A 89 13.52 4.76 15.57
N PHE A 90 13.82 4.14 14.42
CA PHE A 90 15.12 4.28 13.77
C PHE A 90 15.37 5.69 13.23
N ALA A 91 14.35 6.36 12.70
CA ALA A 91 14.47 7.76 12.30
C ALA A 91 14.85 8.68 13.46
N ARG A 92 14.25 8.49 14.64
CA ARG A 92 14.56 9.26 15.86
C ARG A 92 15.98 9.01 16.38
N ARG A 93 16.50 7.79 16.21
CA ARG A 93 17.88 7.43 16.57
C ARG A 93 18.92 7.85 15.53
N GLY A 94 18.52 8.51 14.44
CA GLY A 94 19.42 8.88 13.34
C GLY A 94 19.85 7.71 12.45
N ASP A 95 19.30 6.51 12.65
CA ASP A 95 19.55 5.35 11.76
C ASP A 95 18.64 5.44 10.52
N ILE A 96 18.99 6.38 9.65
CA ILE A 96 18.23 6.66 8.43
C ILE A 96 18.28 5.50 7.45
N ARG A 97 19.36 4.70 7.45
CA ARG A 97 19.48 3.52 6.57
C ARG A 97 18.44 2.46 6.93
N ARG A 98 18.22 2.17 8.22
CA ARG A 98 17.16 1.25 8.65
C ARG A 98 15.77 1.84 8.42
N HIS A 99 15.56 3.12 8.73
CA HIS A 99 14.31 3.82 8.43
C HIS A 99 13.91 3.65 6.95
N MET A 100 14.81 3.99 6.03
CA MET A 100 14.56 3.89 4.59
C MET A 100 14.23 2.46 4.15
N ARG A 101 15.00 1.46 4.61
CA ARG A 101 14.74 0.05 4.28
C ARG A 101 13.35 -0.39 4.73
N ILE A 102 12.94 -0.02 5.94
CA ILE A 102 11.62 -0.36 6.47
C ILE A 102 10.52 0.33 5.65
N MET A 103 10.66 1.63 5.35
CA MET A 103 9.66 2.35 4.54
C MET A 103 9.51 1.77 3.13
N GLN A 104 10.61 1.37 2.51
CA GLN A 104 10.58 0.68 1.22
C GLN A 104 9.90 -0.68 1.32
N SER A 105 10.21 -1.48 2.35
CA SER A 105 9.58 -2.78 2.58
C SER A 105 8.07 -2.67 2.81
N VAL A 106 7.64 -1.72 3.64
CA VAL A 106 6.22 -1.50 3.92
C VAL A 106 5.47 -1.02 2.68
N TYR A 107 6.04 -0.08 1.91
CA TYR A 107 5.39 0.39 0.69
C TYR A 107 5.32 -0.71 -0.39
N LEU A 108 6.40 -1.45 -0.60
CA LEU A 108 6.43 -2.53 -1.59
C LEU A 108 5.50 -3.69 -1.21
N GLY A 109 5.51 -4.12 0.05
CA GLY A 109 4.64 -5.22 0.51
C GLY A 109 3.18 -4.79 0.65
N GLY A 110 2.95 -3.73 1.41
CA GLY A 110 1.63 -3.27 1.83
C GLY A 110 0.83 -2.52 0.79
N ILE A 111 1.47 -1.89 -0.20
CA ILE A 111 0.77 -1.14 -1.26
C ILE A 111 0.98 -1.80 -2.61
N VAL A 112 2.23 -1.98 -3.03
CA VAL A 112 2.52 -2.46 -4.39
C VAL A 112 2.03 -3.90 -4.53
N ILE A 113 2.65 -4.85 -3.84
CA ILE A 113 2.31 -6.28 -3.93
C ILE A 113 0.85 -6.53 -3.54
N ALA A 114 0.41 -6.05 -2.36
CA ALA A 114 -0.95 -6.25 -1.90
C ALA A 114 -1.99 -5.61 -2.83
N GLY A 115 -1.75 -4.38 -3.31
CA GLY A 115 -2.61 -3.70 -4.28
C GLY A 115 -2.71 -4.48 -5.59
N GLY A 116 -1.61 -5.08 -6.07
CA GLY A 116 -1.63 -5.98 -7.22
C GLY A 116 -2.60 -7.16 -7.04
N PHE A 117 -2.62 -7.77 -5.86
CA PHE A 117 -3.56 -8.86 -5.55
C PHE A 117 -5.04 -8.43 -5.53
N THR A 118 -5.33 -7.15 -5.33
CA THR A 118 -6.72 -6.64 -5.38
C THR A 118 -7.30 -6.64 -6.79
N PHE A 119 -6.46 -6.76 -7.83
CA PHE A 119 -6.87 -6.83 -9.24
C PHE A 119 -6.97 -8.25 -9.78
N VAL A 120 -6.84 -9.28 -8.94
CA VAL A 120 -7.13 -10.67 -9.33
C VAL A 120 -8.63 -10.79 -9.64
N PRO A 121 -9.03 -11.53 -10.71
CA PRO A 121 -10.44 -11.74 -11.03
C PRO A 121 -11.25 -12.26 -9.83
N GLY A 122 -12.45 -11.74 -9.64
CA GLY A 122 -13.31 -12.04 -8.48
C GLY A 122 -13.08 -11.14 -7.26
N ARG A 123 -12.23 -10.11 -7.35
CA ARG A 123 -12.05 -9.08 -6.31
C ARG A 123 -12.80 -7.79 -6.65
N ILE A 124 -13.23 -7.07 -5.62
CA ILE A 124 -13.96 -5.80 -5.76
C ILE A 124 -13.21 -4.80 -6.65
N MET A 125 -11.91 -4.60 -6.43
CA MET A 125 -11.13 -3.63 -7.22
C MET A 125 -10.89 -4.07 -8.67
N HIS A 126 -10.91 -5.37 -8.96
CA HIS A 126 -10.95 -5.87 -10.34
C HIS A 126 -12.23 -5.42 -11.05
N GLU A 127 -13.40 -5.55 -10.41
CA GLU A 127 -14.67 -5.10 -11.00
C GLU A 127 -14.75 -3.57 -11.16
N VAL A 128 -14.25 -2.84 -10.15
CA VAL A 128 -14.24 -1.38 -10.17
C VAL A 128 -13.36 -0.84 -11.30
N VAL A 129 -12.13 -1.33 -11.41
CA VAL A 129 -11.10 -0.75 -12.28
C VAL A 129 -10.98 -1.45 -13.62
N LEU A 130 -11.22 -2.75 -13.72
CA LEU A 130 -11.00 -3.50 -14.96
C LEU A 130 -12.34 -3.76 -15.67
N GLY A 131 -13.33 -4.33 -14.98
CA GLY A 131 -14.62 -4.69 -15.58
C GLY A 131 -14.51 -5.54 -16.86
N ASN A 132 -15.64 -5.78 -17.54
CA ASN A 132 -15.73 -6.80 -18.59
C ASN A 132 -15.41 -6.31 -20.02
N GLY A 133 -14.44 -5.41 -20.23
CA GLY A 133 -14.21 -4.81 -21.57
C GLY A 133 -12.77 -4.39 -21.88
N LYS A 134 -12.53 -3.92 -23.12
CA LYS A 134 -11.20 -3.46 -23.63
C LYS A 134 -10.56 -2.37 -22.75
N ALA A 135 -11.37 -1.55 -22.09
CA ALA A 135 -10.92 -0.55 -21.12
C ALA A 135 -10.22 -1.18 -19.91
N GLY A 136 -10.63 -2.38 -19.50
CA GLY A 136 -9.96 -3.14 -18.45
C GLY A 136 -8.56 -3.58 -18.84
N LEU A 137 -8.36 -4.04 -20.08
CA LEU A 137 -7.01 -4.39 -20.56
C LEU A 137 -6.06 -3.18 -20.51
N VAL A 138 -6.52 -2.01 -20.96
CA VAL A 138 -5.73 -0.78 -20.93
C VAL A 138 -5.42 -0.35 -19.49
N ALA A 139 -6.41 -0.38 -18.59
CA ALA A 139 -6.23 -0.05 -17.18
C ALA A 139 -5.29 -1.03 -16.46
N PHE A 140 -5.38 -2.33 -16.75
CA PHE A 140 -4.47 -3.35 -16.25
C PHE A 140 -3.04 -3.09 -16.72
N SER A 141 -2.86 -2.77 -18.01
CA SER A 141 -1.57 -2.49 -18.61
C SER A 141 -0.92 -1.24 -17.99
N ALA A 142 -1.69 -0.17 -17.84
CA ALA A 142 -1.23 1.06 -17.19
C ALA A 142 -0.89 0.83 -15.71
N GLY A 143 -1.74 0.10 -14.98
CA GLY A 143 -1.50 -0.29 -13.60
C GLY A 143 -0.24 -1.13 -13.43
N ALA A 144 -0.02 -2.11 -14.32
CA ALA A 144 1.17 -2.95 -14.33
C ALA A 144 2.45 -2.16 -14.64
N LEU A 145 2.39 -1.18 -15.55
CA LEU A 145 3.53 -0.30 -15.85
C LEU A 145 3.86 0.62 -14.67
N VAL A 146 2.86 1.22 -14.02
CA VAL A 146 3.05 2.04 -12.81
C VAL A 146 3.62 1.17 -11.68
N PHE A 147 3.09 -0.03 -11.49
CA PHE A 147 3.57 -1.00 -10.52
C PHE A 147 5.05 -1.33 -10.78
N ALA A 148 5.39 -1.72 -12.02
CA ALA A 148 6.75 -2.08 -12.40
C ALA A 148 7.71 -0.88 -12.24
N PHE A 149 7.30 0.31 -12.66
CA PHE A 149 8.08 1.53 -12.50
C PHE A 149 8.38 1.84 -11.03
N LEU A 150 7.35 1.82 -10.16
CA LEU A 150 7.53 2.06 -8.73
C LEU A 150 8.39 0.97 -8.08
N PHE A 151 8.14 -0.29 -8.41
CA PHE A 151 8.90 -1.43 -7.92
C PHE A 151 10.39 -1.30 -8.28
N LEU A 152 10.71 -1.08 -9.55
CA LEU A 152 12.08 -0.91 -10.03
C LEU A 152 12.76 0.33 -9.45
N THR A 153 12.05 1.44 -9.35
CA THR A 153 12.58 2.68 -8.76
C THR A 153 12.97 2.47 -7.30
N ILE A 154 12.10 1.82 -6.53
CA ILE A 154 12.36 1.54 -5.11
C ILE A 154 13.49 0.51 -4.96
N LEU A 155 13.53 -0.54 -5.77
CA LEU A 155 14.62 -1.52 -5.75
C LEU A 155 15.98 -0.86 -6.08
N LYS A 156 16.02 0.03 -7.07
CA LYS A 156 17.23 0.79 -7.41
C LYS A 156 17.66 1.70 -6.26
N GLN A 157 16.72 2.36 -5.60
CA GLN A 157 17.01 3.17 -4.41
C GLN A 157 17.57 2.30 -3.27
N ARG A 158 17.02 1.10 -3.05
CA ARG A 158 17.51 0.16 -2.03
C ARG A 158 18.95 -0.26 -2.29
N ARG A 159 19.29 -0.61 -3.54
CA ARG A 159 20.66 -1.01 -3.94
C ARG A 159 21.71 0.09 -3.77
N ARG A 160 21.33 1.36 -3.83
CA ARG A 160 22.24 2.51 -3.61
C ARG A 160 22.50 2.81 -2.13
N THR A 161 21.73 2.21 -1.23
CA THR A 161 21.82 2.44 0.22
C THR A 161 22.49 1.30 0.99
N VAL A 162 22.84 0.22 0.29
CA VAL A 162 23.67 -0.90 0.75
C VAL A 162 25.11 -0.58 0.38
#